data_AF-A0A7Y6X938-F1
#
_entry.id   AF-A0A7Y6X938-F1
#
_cell.length_a   1.000
_cell.length_b   1.000
_cell.length_c   1.000
_cell.angle_alpha   90.00
_cell.angle_beta   90.00
_cell.angle_gamma   90.00
#
_symmetry.space_group_name_H-M   'P 1'
#
loop_
_entity.id
_entity.type
_entity.pdbx_description
1 polymer ?
#
loop_
_entity_poly.entity_id
_entity_poly.type
_entity_poly.pdbx_seq_one_letter_code
_entity_poly.pdbx_strand_id
1 'polypeptide(L)'
;MRAPHLAVLLLLGVHASAPAYAGSTSQGSIASEDDWFANQYTPGGVEVRADVRVFTLFALLNRAGYDAGPVERAHPVPTYRYGRARTLVRERLATAPPEVLLAARAFFAAHPEPVEVYLARLLGGPDVPGPAGELVGLEALLARAEREWPVAALRAETLPDFRTEQRAWLPLLDAPFQQAARLLGLREGEPPPRVVVNLLESEGSVRAVDTGHGWVIVVGPATRAPQAEPVVRALARGVLSARLAGRLG
;
A
#
# COMPACT_ATOMS: atom_id res chain seq x y z
N MET A 1 -40.47 23.68 78.79
CA MET A 1 -40.89 24.84 77.96
C MET A 1 -40.85 24.41 76.50
N ARG A 2 -41.97 24.60 75.79
CA ARG A 2 -42.21 24.73 74.34
C ARG A 2 -41.28 24.00 73.33
N ALA A 3 -41.91 23.17 72.48
CA ALA A 3 -41.45 22.62 71.19
C ALA A 3 -41.01 23.75 70.19
N PRO A 4 -40.37 23.51 69.00
CA PRO A 4 -40.73 22.47 68.01
C PRO A 4 -39.62 21.85 67.09
N HIS A 5 -40.01 20.74 66.45
CA HIS A 5 -39.81 20.23 65.08
C HIS A 5 -38.71 20.74 64.11
N LEU A 6 -38.34 19.77 63.23
CA LEU A 6 -37.74 19.88 61.88
C LEU A 6 -36.24 20.25 61.83
N ALA A 7 -35.36 19.66 61.01
CA ALA A 7 -35.53 18.79 59.86
C ALA A 7 -34.28 17.89 59.71
N VAL A 8 -34.51 16.63 59.32
CA VAL A 8 -33.47 15.73 58.83
C VAL A 8 -33.24 16.06 57.36
N LEU A 9 -32.02 16.45 57.01
CA LEU A 9 -31.58 16.66 55.62
C LEU A 9 -30.47 15.64 55.32
N LEU A 10 -30.86 14.58 54.61
CA LEU A 10 -29.98 13.62 53.95
C LEU A 10 -29.24 14.34 52.82
N LEU A 11 -27.97 14.66 53.01
CA LEU A 11 -27.08 15.07 51.94
C LEU A 11 -26.65 13.83 51.15
N LEU A 12 -27.40 13.55 50.08
CA LEU A 12 -27.00 12.67 48.98
C LEU A 12 -25.79 13.31 48.27
N GLY A 13 -24.59 12.83 48.59
CA GLY A 13 -23.38 13.10 47.84
C GLY A 13 -23.43 12.41 46.48
N VAL A 14 -24.03 13.07 45.49
CA VAL A 14 -23.97 12.69 44.08
C VAL A 14 -22.51 12.74 43.65
N HIS A 15 -21.89 11.57 43.52
CA HIS A 15 -20.64 11.40 42.81
C HIS A 15 -20.90 11.66 41.33
N ALA A 16 -20.72 12.91 40.90
CA ALA A 16 -20.63 13.27 39.50
C ALA A 16 -19.29 12.73 38.97
N SER A 17 -19.30 11.46 38.54
CA SER A 17 -18.24 10.90 37.72
C SER A 17 -18.09 11.77 36.47
N ALA A 18 -16.96 12.46 36.36
CA ALA A 18 -16.59 13.16 35.14
C ALA A 18 -16.63 12.17 33.96
N PRO A 19 -17.17 12.55 32.79
CA PRO A 19 -17.09 11.70 31.63
C PRO A 19 -15.62 11.56 31.28
N ALA A 20 -15.12 10.32 31.36
CA ALA A 20 -13.86 9.95 30.78
C ALA A 20 -13.91 10.36 29.30
N TYR A 21 -13.12 11.36 28.93
CA TYR A 21 -12.73 11.59 27.55
C TYR A 21 -11.93 10.36 27.13
N ALA A 22 -12.64 9.32 26.70
CA ALA A 22 -12.09 8.29 25.85
C ALA A 22 -11.71 9.02 24.56
N GLY A 23 -10.46 9.48 24.51
CA GLY A 23 -9.80 9.82 23.26
C GLY A 23 -9.84 8.57 22.41
N SER A 24 -10.88 8.48 21.57
CA SER A 24 -10.95 7.56 20.46
C SER A 24 -9.74 7.86 19.60
N THR A 25 -8.66 7.10 19.81
CA THR A 25 -7.70 6.82 18.77
C THR A 25 -8.45 5.97 17.75
N SER A 26 -9.33 6.61 16.99
CA SER A 26 -9.69 6.11 15.68
C SER A 26 -8.38 6.09 14.91
N GLN A 27 -7.69 4.95 14.95
CA GLN A 27 -6.80 4.56 13.89
C GLN A 27 -7.64 4.74 12.63
N GLY A 28 -7.40 5.84 11.92
CA GLY A 28 -8.04 6.12 10.65
C GLY A 28 -7.59 5.04 9.70
N SER A 29 -8.31 3.92 9.71
CA SER A 29 -8.13 2.84 8.76
C SER A 29 -8.43 3.44 7.40
N ILE A 30 -7.39 3.51 6.56
CA ILE A 30 -7.57 3.63 5.13
C ILE A 30 -8.16 2.28 4.73
N ALA A 31 -9.50 2.21 4.71
CA ALA A 31 -10.30 0.99 4.64
C ALA A 31 -9.57 -0.15 3.91
N SER A 32 -9.23 -1.20 4.64
CA SER A 32 -8.26 -2.20 4.17
C SER A 32 -8.85 -3.36 3.38
N GLU A 33 -10.18 -3.56 3.32
CA GLU A 33 -10.73 -4.78 2.71
C GLU A 33 -12.00 -4.61 1.84
N ASP A 34 -12.79 -3.54 1.99
CA ASP A 34 -14.05 -3.35 1.24
C ASP A 34 -13.97 -2.32 0.09
N ASP A 35 -12.75 -2.00 -0.39
CA ASP A 35 -12.60 -0.92 -1.35
C ASP A 35 -12.89 -1.38 -2.80
N TRP A 36 -14.01 -0.87 -3.32
CA TRP A 36 -14.72 -1.09 -4.58
C TRP A 36 -13.90 -0.90 -5.88
N PHE A 37 -12.57 -0.79 -5.82
CA PHE A 37 -11.67 -0.64 -6.99
C PHE A 37 -11.48 -1.93 -7.82
N ALA A 38 -12.34 -2.92 -7.55
CA ALA A 38 -12.62 -4.17 -8.25
C ALA A 38 -11.40 -5.06 -8.46
N ASN A 39 -11.17 -5.92 -7.47
CA ASN A 39 -10.38 -7.14 -7.64
C ASN A 39 -10.94 -7.88 -8.87
N GLN A 40 -10.07 -8.19 -9.81
CA GLN A 40 -10.37 -9.05 -10.94
C GLN A 40 -9.64 -10.36 -10.72
N TYR A 41 -10.26 -11.47 -11.11
CA TYR A 41 -9.66 -12.79 -10.96
C TYR A 41 -9.48 -13.42 -12.33
N THR A 42 -8.33 -14.06 -12.51
CA THR A 42 -8.13 -14.96 -13.65
C THR A 42 -8.94 -16.24 -13.47
N PRO A 43 -9.18 -17.02 -14.53
CA PRO A 43 -9.81 -18.35 -14.40
C PRO A 43 -9.06 -19.29 -13.45
N GLY A 44 -7.73 -19.17 -13.35
CA GLY A 44 -6.89 -19.91 -12.41
C GLY A 44 -6.85 -19.36 -10.98
N GLY A 45 -7.64 -18.32 -10.67
CA GLY A 45 -7.79 -17.79 -9.31
C GLY A 45 -6.73 -16.77 -8.88
N VAL A 46 -5.92 -16.25 -9.81
CA VAL A 46 -4.95 -15.18 -9.53
C VAL A 46 -5.69 -13.85 -9.39
N GLU A 47 -5.55 -13.19 -8.25
CA GLU A 47 -6.10 -11.86 -8.01
C GLU A 47 -5.25 -10.79 -8.72
N VAL A 48 -5.92 -9.93 -9.49
CA VAL A 48 -5.37 -8.73 -10.10
C VAL A 48 -6.18 -7.53 -9.61
N ARG A 49 -5.55 -6.60 -8.91
CA ARG A 49 -6.24 -5.45 -8.31
C ARG A 49 -5.46 -4.16 -8.48
N ALA A 50 -6.12 -3.04 -8.22
CA ALA A 50 -5.46 -1.82 -7.77
C ALA A 50 -5.68 -1.72 -6.26
N ASP A 51 -4.70 -1.20 -5.53
CA ASP A 51 -4.79 -1.04 -4.08
C ASP A 51 -4.69 0.45 -3.72
N VAL A 52 -5.63 0.92 -2.90
CA VAL A 52 -5.71 2.33 -2.50
C VAL A 52 -4.51 2.75 -1.67
N ARG A 53 -4.02 1.90 -0.77
CA ARG A 53 -2.86 2.21 0.07
C ARG A 53 -1.60 2.30 -0.78
N VAL A 54 -1.45 1.40 -1.76
CA VAL A 54 -0.34 1.44 -2.72
C VAL A 54 -0.42 2.71 -3.58
N PHE A 55 -1.61 3.06 -4.11
CA PHE A 55 -1.80 4.30 -4.86
C PHE A 55 -1.38 5.51 -4.03
N THR A 56 -1.83 5.59 -2.78
CA THR A 56 -1.58 6.75 -1.91
C THR A 56 -0.12 6.83 -1.49
N LEU A 57 0.54 5.71 -1.21
CA LEU A 57 1.99 5.66 -1.00
C LEU A 57 2.72 6.24 -2.21
N PHE A 58 2.40 5.79 -3.43
CA PHE A 58 3.10 6.27 -4.61
C PHE A 58 2.75 7.71 -4.98
N ALA A 59 1.53 8.17 -4.74
CA ALA A 59 1.17 9.58 -4.87
C ALA A 59 2.06 10.45 -3.97
N LEU A 60 2.28 10.01 -2.73
CA LEU A 60 3.09 10.69 -1.74
C LEU A 60 4.60 10.62 -2.08
N LEU A 61 5.13 9.45 -2.46
CA LEU A 61 6.50 9.28 -2.94
C LEU A 61 6.78 10.15 -4.17
N ASN A 62 5.89 10.14 -5.16
CA ASN A 62 6.03 10.96 -6.36
C ASN A 62 6.00 12.46 -6.04
N ARG A 63 5.17 12.88 -5.08
CA ARG A 63 5.15 14.27 -4.62
C ARG A 63 6.40 14.66 -3.84
N ALA A 64 7.01 13.69 -3.14
CA ALA A 64 8.27 13.85 -2.43
C ALA A 64 9.50 13.91 -3.35
N GLY A 65 9.37 13.50 -4.62
CA GLY A 65 10.46 13.49 -5.62
C GLY A 65 11.08 12.12 -5.84
N TYR A 66 10.40 11.05 -5.45
CA TYR A 66 10.83 9.68 -5.76
C TYR A 66 10.71 9.41 -7.26
N ASP A 67 11.85 9.18 -7.91
CA ASP A 67 11.98 8.89 -9.33
C ASP A 67 12.92 7.68 -9.49
N ALA A 68 12.40 6.47 -9.20
CA ALA A 68 13.13 5.23 -9.38
C ALA A 68 12.33 4.22 -10.23
N GLY A 69 13.03 3.52 -11.13
CA GLY A 69 12.44 2.60 -12.09
C GLY A 69 13.48 1.77 -12.83
N PRO A 70 13.08 0.84 -13.73
CA PRO A 70 14.01 0.23 -14.66
C PRO A 70 14.68 1.31 -15.52
N VAL A 71 16.01 1.24 -15.62
CA VAL A 71 16.81 2.21 -16.39
C VAL A 71 16.73 1.87 -17.88
N GLU A 72 16.06 2.69 -18.69
CA GLU A 72 16.00 2.48 -20.15
C GLU A 72 17.34 2.77 -20.84
N ARG A 73 18.15 3.67 -20.25
CA ARG A 73 19.46 4.07 -20.79
C ARG A 73 20.45 4.28 -19.66
N ALA A 74 21.48 3.43 -19.57
CA ALA A 74 22.47 3.51 -18.50
C ALA A 74 23.41 4.75 -18.60
N HIS A 75 23.51 5.37 -19.79
CA HIS A 75 24.43 6.50 -20.03
C HIS A 75 23.88 7.56 -21.00
N PRO A 76 24.12 8.87 -20.78
CA PRO A 76 24.85 9.47 -19.66
C PRO A 76 24.00 9.74 -18.41
N VAL A 77 22.66 9.77 -18.54
CA VAL A 77 21.72 9.94 -17.44
C VAL A 77 20.62 8.90 -17.58
N PRO A 78 20.31 8.12 -16.53
CA PRO A 78 19.14 7.24 -16.51
C PRO A 78 17.86 8.00 -16.86
N THR A 79 17.21 7.60 -17.95
CA THR A 79 15.85 8.05 -18.26
C THR A 79 14.88 6.98 -17.82
N TYR A 80 13.86 7.40 -17.06
CA TYR A 80 12.73 6.59 -16.69
C TYR A 80 11.52 7.06 -17.50
N ARG A 81 10.73 6.11 -17.99
CA ARG A 81 9.49 6.42 -18.69
C ARG A 81 8.32 6.31 -17.73
N TYR A 82 7.45 7.31 -17.74
CA TYR A 82 6.33 7.43 -16.81
C TYR A 82 5.01 7.52 -17.55
N GLY A 83 3.99 6.86 -17.00
CA GLY A 83 2.65 6.87 -17.58
C GLY A 83 1.90 8.19 -17.37
N ARG A 84 0.78 8.33 -18.10
CA ARG A 84 -0.15 9.47 -17.97
C ARG A 84 -0.67 9.63 -16.53
N ALA A 85 -1.07 8.53 -15.88
CA ALA A 85 -1.61 8.55 -14.52
C ALA A 85 -0.62 9.19 -13.53
N ARG A 86 0.65 8.77 -13.57
CA ARG A 86 1.70 9.36 -12.73
C ARG A 86 1.87 10.87 -12.98
N THR A 87 1.94 11.26 -14.25
CA THR A 87 2.14 12.66 -14.65
C THR A 87 1.00 13.52 -14.13
N LEU A 88 -0.25 13.10 -14.36
CA LEU A 88 -1.45 13.76 -13.86
C LEU A 88 -1.43 13.90 -12.33
N VAL A 89 -1.14 12.83 -11.60
CA VAL A 89 -1.09 12.88 -10.14
C VAL A 89 -0.02 13.85 -9.64
N ARG A 90 1.19 13.86 -10.24
CA ARG A 90 2.25 14.81 -9.87
C ARG A 90 1.83 16.26 -10.10
N GLU A 91 1.25 16.55 -11.26
CA GLU A 91 0.79 17.90 -11.60
C GLU A 91 -0.30 18.38 -10.64
N ARG A 92 -1.29 17.52 -10.34
CA ARG A 92 -2.41 17.87 -9.46
C ARG A 92 -2.01 18.00 -7.99
N LEU A 93 -1.00 17.25 -7.56
CA LEU A 93 -0.47 17.36 -6.20
C LEU A 93 0.56 18.48 -6.04
N ALA A 94 0.99 19.14 -7.12
CA ALA A 94 1.97 20.23 -7.03
C ALA A 94 1.50 21.36 -6.09
N THR A 95 0.20 21.66 -6.13
CA THR A 95 -0.46 22.70 -5.32
C THR A 95 -1.08 22.18 -4.03
N ALA A 96 -0.93 20.89 -3.70
CA ALA A 96 -1.50 20.31 -2.49
C ALA A 96 -0.82 20.88 -1.22
N PRO A 97 -1.51 20.89 -0.06
CA PRO A 97 -0.98 21.43 1.20
C PRO A 97 0.43 20.91 1.54
N PRO A 98 1.40 21.80 1.81
CA PRO A 98 2.80 21.42 2.00
C PRO A 98 3.06 20.64 3.30
N GLU A 99 2.17 20.72 4.28
CA GLU A 99 2.35 20.12 5.61
C GLU A 99 2.45 18.60 5.55
N VAL A 100 1.63 17.97 4.70
CA VAL A 100 1.69 16.51 4.45
C VAL A 100 3.03 16.14 3.79
N LEU A 101 3.51 16.95 2.85
CA LEU A 101 4.79 16.71 2.18
C LEU A 101 5.97 16.86 3.15
N LEU A 102 5.93 17.84 4.05
CA LEU A 102 6.95 18.02 5.08
C LEU A 102 6.97 16.83 6.04
N ALA A 103 5.80 16.38 6.51
CA ALA A 103 5.69 15.19 7.35
C ALA A 103 6.19 13.93 6.64
N ALA A 104 5.83 13.76 5.36
CA ALA A 104 6.31 12.67 4.52
C ALA A 104 7.83 12.64 4.37
N ARG A 105 8.44 13.79 4.06
CA ARG A 105 9.89 13.91 3.93
C ARG A 105 10.60 13.59 5.23
N ALA A 106 10.07 14.07 6.36
CA ALA A 106 10.62 13.74 7.68
C ALA A 106 10.52 12.24 7.97
N PHE A 107 9.37 11.62 7.66
CA PHE A 107 9.16 10.19 7.84
C PHE A 107 10.15 9.36 7.01
N PHE A 108 10.28 9.65 5.71
CA PHE A 108 11.18 8.92 4.82
C PHE A 108 12.67 9.17 5.11
N ALA A 109 13.03 10.36 5.61
CA ALA A 109 14.38 10.63 6.06
C ALA A 109 14.74 9.83 7.33
N ALA A 110 13.77 9.62 8.23
CA ALA A 110 13.95 8.80 9.41
C ALA A 110 13.99 7.29 9.11
N HIS A 111 13.41 6.86 7.98
CA HIS A 111 13.34 5.46 7.57
C HIS A 111 13.85 5.29 6.12
N PRO A 112 15.17 5.34 5.86
CA PRO A 112 15.73 5.31 4.50
C PRO A 112 15.70 3.90 3.86
N GLU A 113 14.55 3.24 3.91
CA GLU A 113 14.32 1.89 3.42
C GLU A 113 14.01 1.87 1.90
N PRO A 114 14.24 0.74 1.22
CA PRO A 114 13.78 0.56 -0.15
C PRO A 114 12.24 0.47 -0.20
N VAL A 115 11.65 0.87 -1.32
CA VAL A 115 10.17 0.94 -1.48
C VAL A 115 9.48 -0.40 -1.23
N GLU A 116 10.16 -1.52 -1.48
CA GLU A 116 9.69 -2.87 -1.20
C GLU A 116 9.37 -3.09 0.29
N VAL A 117 10.11 -2.45 1.21
CA VAL A 117 9.87 -2.54 2.66
C VAL A 117 8.60 -1.75 3.04
N TYR A 118 8.40 -0.57 2.44
CA TYR A 118 7.16 0.18 2.58
C TYR A 118 5.95 -0.59 2.04
N LEU A 119 6.11 -1.27 0.90
CA LEU A 119 5.06 -2.10 0.34
C LEU A 119 4.77 -3.33 1.20
N ALA A 120 5.80 -3.98 1.75
CA ALA A 120 5.65 -5.10 2.67
C ALA A 120 4.85 -4.68 3.92
N ARG A 121 5.15 -3.49 4.48
CA ARG A 121 4.36 -2.91 5.57
C ARG A 121 2.90 -2.72 5.20
N LEU A 122 2.62 -2.06 4.06
CA LEU A 122 1.25 -1.75 3.67
C LEU A 122 0.42 -2.99 3.32
N LEU A 123 1.03 -3.97 2.65
CA LEU A 123 0.33 -5.15 2.14
C LEU A 123 0.31 -6.31 3.14
N GLY A 124 1.28 -6.37 4.06
CA GLY A 124 1.38 -7.35 5.14
C GLY A 124 0.74 -6.92 6.45
N GLY A 125 0.53 -5.61 6.65
CA GLY A 125 -0.13 -5.08 7.84
C GLY A 125 0.82 -4.87 9.03
N PRO A 126 0.26 -4.65 10.23
CA PRO A 126 1.03 -4.16 11.37
C PRO A 126 2.05 -5.15 11.93
N ASP A 127 1.81 -6.44 11.74
CA ASP A 127 2.59 -7.54 12.35
C ASP A 127 3.62 -8.15 11.37
N VAL A 128 3.87 -7.49 10.22
CA VAL A 128 4.88 -7.97 9.27
C VAL A 128 6.27 -7.96 9.94
N PRO A 129 7.05 -9.05 9.83
CA PRO A 129 8.36 -9.13 10.49
C PRO A 129 9.43 -8.27 9.80
N GLY A 130 10.52 -8.01 10.52
CA GLY A 130 11.70 -7.33 9.99
C GLY A 130 11.54 -5.81 9.84
N PRO A 131 12.33 -5.16 8.98
CA PRO A 131 12.34 -3.70 8.83
C PRO A 131 10.98 -3.10 8.48
N ALA A 132 10.12 -3.86 7.81
CA ALA A 132 8.77 -3.41 7.50
C ALA A 132 7.92 -3.19 8.76
N GLY A 133 8.09 -4.01 9.80
CA GLY A 133 7.41 -3.86 11.09
C GLY A 133 7.82 -2.60 11.86
N GLU A 134 9.00 -2.04 11.56
CA GLU A 134 9.53 -0.84 12.21
C GLU A 134 8.96 0.47 11.64
N LEU A 135 8.24 0.42 10.51
CA LEU A 135 7.62 1.57 9.84
C LEU A 135 6.34 2.06 10.55
N VAL A 136 6.39 2.19 11.87
CA VAL A 136 5.26 2.63 12.72
C VAL A 136 4.88 4.07 12.37
N GLY A 137 3.58 4.27 12.06
CA GLY A 137 3.04 5.59 11.72
C GLY A 137 2.92 5.84 10.22
N LEU A 138 3.38 4.92 9.37
CA LEU A 138 3.16 4.99 7.91
C LEU A 138 1.66 5.08 7.58
N GLU A 139 0.82 4.28 8.22
CA GLU A 139 -0.63 4.29 7.99
C GLU A 139 -1.26 5.63 8.36
N ALA A 140 -0.81 6.24 9.47
CA ALA A 140 -1.29 7.55 9.89
C ALA A 140 -0.88 8.65 8.89
N LEU A 141 0.33 8.58 8.35
CA LEU A 141 0.81 9.49 7.30
C LEU A 141 -0.02 9.34 6.02
N LEU A 142 -0.27 8.11 5.57
CA LEU A 142 -1.10 7.85 4.39
C LEU A 142 -2.55 8.30 4.62
N ALA A 143 -3.11 8.07 5.80
CA ALA A 143 -4.47 8.47 6.14
C ALA A 143 -4.58 10.00 6.18
N ARG A 144 -3.51 10.68 6.59
CA ARG A 144 -3.42 12.14 6.51
C ARG A 144 -3.42 12.62 5.07
N ALA A 145 -2.65 11.98 4.19
CA ALA A 145 -2.64 12.30 2.77
C ALA A 145 -4.03 12.09 2.13
N GLU A 146 -4.74 11.01 2.44
CA GLU A 146 -6.12 10.77 1.97
C GLU A 146 -7.09 11.89 2.37
N ARG A 147 -6.93 12.47 3.56
CA ARG A 147 -7.82 13.53 4.07
C ARG A 147 -7.46 14.91 3.53
N GLU A 148 -6.17 15.23 3.46
CA GLU A 148 -5.69 16.59 3.19
C GLU A 148 -5.36 16.84 1.71
N TRP A 149 -5.13 15.79 0.93
CA TRP A 149 -4.86 15.89 -0.50
C TRP A 149 -6.02 15.35 -1.34
N PRO A 150 -6.16 15.76 -2.61
CA PRO A 150 -7.23 15.28 -3.49
C PRO A 150 -7.02 13.85 -4.01
N VAL A 151 -6.42 12.95 -3.21
CA VAL A 151 -6.00 11.61 -3.66
C VAL A 151 -7.18 10.77 -4.11
N ALA A 152 -8.30 10.81 -3.38
CA ALA A 152 -9.52 10.08 -3.75
C ALA A 152 -10.08 10.51 -5.12
N ALA A 153 -10.07 11.82 -5.40
CA ALA A 153 -10.49 12.34 -6.70
C ALA A 153 -9.53 11.91 -7.82
N LEU A 154 -8.23 11.94 -7.56
CA LEU A 154 -7.21 11.47 -8.51
C LEU A 154 -7.32 9.97 -8.80
N ARG A 155 -7.66 9.16 -7.78
CA ARG A 155 -7.98 7.74 -7.99
C ARG A 155 -9.18 7.59 -8.92
N ALA A 156 -10.28 8.31 -8.66
CA ALA A 156 -11.46 8.25 -9.52
C ALA A 156 -11.15 8.67 -10.98
N GLU A 157 -10.35 9.72 -11.18
CA GLU A 157 -9.94 10.21 -12.49
C GLU A 157 -9.05 9.21 -13.25
N THR A 158 -8.21 8.45 -12.55
CA THR A 158 -7.28 7.47 -13.13
C THR A 158 -7.83 6.05 -13.19
N LEU A 159 -8.96 5.76 -12.54
CA LEU A 159 -9.60 4.43 -12.48
C LEU A 159 -9.78 3.76 -13.87
N PRO A 160 -10.21 4.47 -14.94
CA PRO A 160 -10.34 3.84 -16.26
C PRO A 160 -9.01 3.30 -16.81
N ASP A 161 -7.91 4.00 -16.56
CA ASP A 161 -6.57 3.58 -16.98
C ASP A 161 -6.15 2.32 -16.20
N PHE A 162 -6.36 2.31 -14.87
CA PHE A 162 -6.08 1.14 -14.03
C PHE A 162 -6.91 -0.09 -14.44
N ARG A 163 -8.20 0.08 -14.73
CA ARG A 163 -9.07 -1.04 -15.18
C ARG A 163 -8.62 -1.61 -16.52
N THR A 164 -8.16 -0.75 -17.43
CA THR A 164 -7.65 -1.19 -18.73
C THR A 164 -6.39 -2.01 -18.56
N GLU A 165 -5.47 -1.55 -17.72
CA GLU A 165 -4.24 -2.27 -17.41
C GLU A 165 -4.52 -3.62 -16.72
N GLN A 166 -5.38 -3.65 -15.70
CA GLN A 166 -5.76 -4.89 -15.00
C GLN A 166 -6.32 -5.94 -15.98
N ARG A 167 -7.21 -5.55 -16.90
CA ARG A 167 -7.76 -6.46 -17.91
C ARG A 167 -6.68 -7.01 -18.86
N ALA A 168 -5.67 -6.20 -19.17
CA ALA A 168 -4.58 -6.63 -20.03
C ALA A 168 -3.70 -7.71 -19.36
N TRP A 169 -3.62 -7.72 -18.03
CA TRP A 169 -2.89 -8.73 -17.27
C TRP A 169 -3.63 -10.07 -17.14
N LEU A 170 -4.96 -10.07 -17.05
CA LEU A 170 -5.76 -11.28 -16.80
C LEU A 170 -5.40 -12.50 -17.67
N PRO A 171 -5.31 -12.40 -19.01
CA PRO A 171 -5.04 -13.58 -19.85
C PRO A 171 -3.60 -14.10 -19.77
N LEU A 172 -2.70 -13.39 -19.07
CA LEU A 172 -1.26 -13.66 -19.12
C LEU A 172 -0.71 -14.36 -17.87
N LEU A 173 -1.46 -14.43 -16.76
CA LEU A 173 -0.88 -14.78 -15.46
C LEU A 173 -0.97 -16.27 -15.12
N ASP A 174 -2.06 -16.95 -15.48
CA ASP A 174 -2.36 -18.31 -15.01
C ASP A 174 -1.25 -19.31 -15.35
N ALA A 175 -0.99 -19.54 -16.64
CA ALA A 175 -0.02 -20.55 -17.06
C ALA A 175 1.41 -20.24 -16.55
N PRO A 176 1.92 -18.99 -16.64
CA PRO A 176 3.23 -18.66 -16.09
C PRO A 176 3.34 -18.83 -14.58
N PHE A 177 2.32 -18.47 -13.79
CA PHE A 177 2.34 -18.68 -12.34
C PHE A 177 2.23 -20.15 -11.95
N GLN A 178 1.40 -20.94 -12.65
CA GLN A 178 1.35 -22.39 -12.43
C GLN A 178 2.70 -23.06 -12.75
N GLN A 179 3.37 -22.62 -13.81
CA GLN A 179 4.72 -23.10 -14.12
C GLN A 179 5.74 -22.69 -13.06
N ALA A 180 5.71 -21.42 -12.63
CA ALA A 180 6.59 -20.91 -11.58
C ALA A 180 6.41 -21.64 -10.26
N ALA A 181 5.16 -21.86 -9.83
CA ALA A 181 4.83 -22.57 -8.61
C ALA A 181 5.39 -23.99 -8.61
N ARG A 182 5.24 -24.72 -9.72
CA ARG A 182 5.83 -26.07 -9.89
C ARG A 182 7.35 -26.06 -9.82
N LEU A 183 8.00 -25.13 -10.52
CA LEU A 183 9.47 -25.03 -10.55
C LEU A 183 10.07 -24.60 -9.21
N LEU A 184 9.38 -23.72 -8.50
CA LEU A 184 9.79 -23.23 -7.18
C LEU A 184 9.40 -24.20 -6.06
N GLY A 185 8.58 -25.22 -6.34
CA GLY A 185 8.04 -26.12 -5.31
C GLY A 185 7.27 -25.34 -4.24
N LEU A 186 6.42 -24.40 -4.66
CA LEU A 186 5.46 -23.75 -3.76
C LEU A 186 4.40 -24.79 -3.35
N ARG A 187 3.92 -24.74 -2.10
CA ARG A 187 3.00 -25.76 -1.60
C ARG A 187 1.64 -25.62 -2.31
N GLU A 188 1.10 -26.75 -2.76
CA GLU A 188 -0.29 -26.80 -3.23
C GLU A 188 -1.22 -26.44 -2.06
N GLY A 189 -2.12 -25.47 -2.27
CA GLY A 189 -3.05 -24.97 -1.25
C GLY A 189 -2.64 -23.68 -0.54
N GLU A 190 -1.41 -23.17 -0.76
CA GLU A 190 -1.08 -21.80 -0.38
C GLU A 190 -1.80 -20.80 -1.31
N PRO A 191 -2.19 -19.60 -0.81
CA PRO A 191 -2.86 -18.61 -1.63
C PRO A 191 -1.97 -18.24 -2.83
N PRO A 192 -2.55 -18.14 -4.04
CA PRO A 192 -1.78 -17.77 -5.22
C PRO A 192 -1.16 -16.38 -5.04
N PRO A 193 -0.01 -16.11 -5.68
CA PRO A 193 0.55 -14.76 -5.70
C PRO A 193 -0.49 -13.76 -6.21
N ARG A 194 -0.60 -12.61 -5.55
CA ARG A 194 -1.50 -11.54 -5.96
C ARG A 194 -0.75 -10.54 -6.83
N VAL A 195 -1.43 -9.92 -7.79
CA VAL A 195 -0.87 -8.86 -8.64
C VAL A 195 -1.55 -7.54 -8.31
N VAL A 196 -0.75 -6.55 -7.93
CA VAL A 196 -1.22 -5.18 -7.69
C VAL A 196 -0.71 -4.29 -8.82
N VAL A 197 -1.63 -3.77 -9.62
CA VAL A 197 -1.35 -2.80 -10.68
C VAL A 197 -1.20 -1.42 -10.06
N ASN A 198 -0.07 -0.76 -10.31
CA ASN A 198 0.22 0.60 -9.86
C ASN A 198 0.77 1.48 -11.00
N LEU A 199 -0.10 2.28 -11.61
CA LEU A 199 0.27 3.15 -12.74
C LEU A 199 1.08 4.40 -12.32
N LEU A 200 1.35 4.58 -11.03
CA LEU A 200 2.13 5.70 -10.49
C LEU A 200 3.65 5.41 -10.45
N GLU A 201 4.05 4.22 -10.86
CA GLU A 201 5.45 3.82 -11.05
C GLU A 201 5.99 4.17 -12.45
N SER A 202 7.29 3.90 -12.64
CA SER A 202 7.90 3.85 -13.97
C SER A 202 7.37 2.67 -14.79
N GLU A 203 7.39 2.84 -16.11
CA GLU A 203 7.09 1.78 -17.06
C GLU A 203 7.92 0.52 -16.81
N GLY A 204 7.27 -0.64 -16.91
CA GLY A 204 7.92 -1.94 -16.79
C GLY A 204 8.46 -2.27 -15.39
N SER A 205 8.14 -1.47 -14.37
CA SER A 205 8.51 -1.81 -13.00
C SER A 205 7.78 -3.07 -12.55
N VAL A 206 8.50 -3.93 -11.85
CA VAL A 206 7.98 -5.15 -11.24
C VAL A 206 8.68 -5.33 -9.91
N ARG A 207 7.91 -5.41 -8.83
CA ARG A 207 8.43 -5.59 -7.47
C ARG A 207 7.74 -6.78 -6.82
N ALA A 208 8.52 -7.76 -6.40
CA ALA A 208 8.02 -8.86 -5.59
C ALA A 208 8.12 -8.47 -4.11
N VAL A 209 7.01 -8.59 -3.40
CA VAL A 209 6.86 -8.20 -2.00
C VAL A 209 6.41 -9.43 -1.22
N ASP A 210 7.19 -9.81 -0.22
CA ASP A 210 6.78 -10.81 0.78
C ASP A 210 5.97 -10.09 1.86
N THR A 211 4.71 -10.48 2.04
CA THR A 211 3.84 -9.86 3.03
C THR A 211 3.74 -10.68 4.31
N GLY A 212 4.54 -11.75 4.47
CA GLY A 212 4.42 -12.73 5.57
C GLY A 212 3.22 -13.68 5.44
N HIS A 213 2.20 -13.30 4.68
CA HIS A 213 1.01 -14.10 4.37
C HIS A 213 0.97 -14.63 2.93
N GLY A 214 1.97 -14.28 2.12
CA GLY A 214 2.05 -14.65 0.72
C GLY A 214 2.81 -13.61 -0.09
N TRP A 215 2.99 -13.90 -1.38
CA TRP A 215 3.68 -13.02 -2.31
C TRP A 215 2.70 -12.07 -3.00
N VAL A 216 3.05 -10.79 -3.04
CA VAL A 216 2.36 -9.79 -3.85
C VAL A 216 3.34 -9.22 -4.86
N ILE A 217 2.95 -9.21 -6.14
CA ILE A 217 3.75 -8.61 -7.21
C ILE A 217 3.12 -7.27 -7.59
N VAL A 218 3.83 -6.18 -7.32
CA VAL A 218 3.42 -4.84 -7.73
C VAL A 218 3.99 -4.55 -9.12
N VAL A 219 3.12 -4.25 -10.07
CA VAL A 219 3.48 -3.97 -11.47
C VAL A 219 3.18 -2.53 -11.85
N GLY A 220 4.13 -1.89 -12.53
CA GLY A 220 4.00 -0.57 -13.11
C GLY A 220 3.18 -0.57 -14.41
N PRO A 221 3.02 0.61 -15.05
CA PRO A 221 2.36 0.70 -16.34
C PRO A 221 3.12 -0.09 -17.42
N ALA A 222 2.40 -0.78 -18.31
CA ALA A 222 2.95 -1.30 -19.55
C ALA A 222 2.53 -0.39 -20.72
N THR A 223 3.45 0.36 -21.34
CA THR A 223 3.07 1.16 -22.53
C THR A 223 2.96 0.32 -23.80
N ARG A 224 3.42 -0.93 -23.73
CA ARG A 224 3.19 -2.01 -24.71
C ARG A 224 2.35 -3.09 -24.05
N ALA A 225 2.07 -4.18 -24.77
CA ALA A 225 1.44 -5.34 -24.18
C ALA A 225 2.22 -5.82 -22.93
N PRO A 226 1.54 -6.04 -21.78
CA PRO A 226 2.19 -6.56 -20.58
C PRO A 226 2.84 -7.92 -20.86
N GLN A 227 3.89 -8.24 -20.11
CA GLN A 227 4.64 -9.47 -20.26
C GLN A 227 4.70 -10.19 -18.92
N ALA A 228 4.34 -11.48 -18.92
CA ALA A 228 4.33 -12.29 -17.71
C ALA A 228 5.74 -12.68 -17.23
N GLU A 229 6.73 -12.75 -18.12
CA GLU A 229 8.08 -13.22 -17.79
C GLU A 229 8.76 -12.38 -16.69
N PRO A 230 8.80 -11.03 -16.76
CA PRO A 230 9.34 -10.21 -15.67
C PRO A 230 8.66 -10.44 -14.32
N VAL A 231 7.34 -10.66 -14.31
CA VAL A 231 6.53 -10.92 -13.10
C VAL A 231 6.95 -12.25 -12.46
N VAL A 232 7.00 -13.33 -13.25
CA VAL A 232 7.46 -14.65 -12.79
C VAL A 232 8.91 -14.59 -12.30
N ARG A 233 9.77 -13.88 -13.03
CA ARG A 233 11.18 -13.72 -12.65
C ARG A 233 11.33 -12.99 -11.32
N ALA A 234 10.54 -11.94 -11.09
CA ALA A 234 10.53 -11.21 -9.82
C ALA A 234 10.05 -12.11 -8.67
N LEU A 235 8.96 -12.86 -8.87
CA LEU A 235 8.46 -13.84 -7.91
C LEU A 235 9.54 -14.88 -7.56
N ALA A 236 10.16 -15.50 -8.58
CA ALA A 236 11.21 -16.49 -8.38
C ALA A 236 12.40 -15.92 -7.61
N ARG A 237 12.85 -14.71 -7.95
CA ARG A 237 13.93 -14.03 -7.23
C ARG A 237 13.56 -13.80 -5.76
N GLY A 238 12.35 -13.33 -5.49
CA GLY A 238 11.84 -13.12 -4.13
C GLY A 238 11.85 -14.41 -3.32
N VAL A 239 11.20 -15.45 -3.83
CA VAL A 239 11.09 -16.76 -3.16
C VAL A 239 12.47 -17.36 -2.87
N LEU A 240 13.38 -17.32 -3.84
CA LEU A 240 14.73 -17.86 -3.67
C LEU A 240 15.53 -17.05 -2.64
N SER A 241 15.43 -15.73 -2.67
CA SER A 241 16.13 -14.85 -1.71
C SER A 241 15.63 -15.09 -0.28
N ALA A 242 14.32 -15.20 -0.07
CA ALA A 242 13.73 -15.49 1.23
C ALA A 242 14.18 -16.86 1.79
N ARG A 243 14.23 -17.89 0.95
CA ARG A 243 14.73 -19.22 1.33
C ARG A 243 16.23 -19.21 1.68
N LEU A 244 17.02 -18.40 0.98
CA LEU A 244 18.44 -18.27 1.28
C LEU A 244 18.65 -17.53 2.61
N ALA A 245 17.89 -16.46 2.86
CA ALA A 245 17.94 -15.74 4.13
C ALA A 245 17.54 -16.65 5.31
N GLY A 246 16.45 -17.43 5.17
CA GLY A 246 16.01 -18.38 6.20
C GLY A 246 16.88 -19.64 6.37
N ARG A 247 17.87 -19.87 5.49
CA ARG A 247 18.89 -20.92 5.65
C ARG A 247 20.19 -20.41 6.31
N LEU A 248 20.35 -19.09 6.38
CA LEU A 248 21.56 -18.44 6.88
C LEU A 248 21.34 -17.67 8.21
N GLY A 249 20.08 -17.51 8.65
CA GLY A 249 19.70 -17.04 9.98
C GLY A 249 19.39 -18.21 10.91
#